data_AF-A0A937G296-F1
#
_entry.id   AF-A0A937G296-F1
#
_cell.length_a   1.000
_cell.length_b   1.000
_cell.length_c   1.000
_cell.angle_alpha   90.00
_cell.angle_beta   90.00
_cell.angle_gamma   90.00
#
_symmetry.space_group_name_H-M   'P 1'
#
loop_
_entity.id
_entity.type
_entity.pdbx_description
1 polymer ?
#
loop_
_entity_poly.entity_id
_entity_poly.type
_entity_poly.pdbx_seq_one_letter_code
_entity_poly.pdbx_strand_id
1 'polypeptide(L)'
;MKEEPTTPPKIEIPKDFHSFSKQGLFERCIECDKFLLDEGTEYFIEKAVKKYPGYKAFDVIFEYAICATCAEKMRKRISKESLKSIEKYFAENVNINQRIDVMQANPDNPNAWMSECMVKGSAKAELNEFQIYAHCNGKHLEMVQMPYLISGQALDEIANLLSEQTLDELDGFVNKHFGPPPELMEPIPKKRLVLI
;
A
#
# COMPACT_ATOMS: atom_id res chain seq x y z
N MET A 1 -19.77 3.13 35.96
CA MET A 1 -19.68 2.70 34.55
C MET A 1 -18.30 2.09 34.36
N LYS A 2 -18.21 0.78 34.12
CA LYS A 2 -16.97 0.15 33.67
C LYS A 2 -17.01 0.22 32.15
N GLU A 3 -16.09 0.97 31.56
CA GLU A 3 -15.83 0.87 30.13
C GLU A 3 -15.27 -0.55 29.90
N GLU A 4 -16.07 -1.41 29.27
CA GLU A 4 -15.57 -2.68 28.78
C GLU A 4 -14.60 -2.37 27.65
N PRO A 5 -13.37 -2.92 27.67
CA PRO A 5 -12.45 -2.75 26.55
C PRO A 5 -13.05 -3.51 25.36
N THR A 6 -13.70 -2.79 24.46
CA THR A 6 -14.19 -3.34 23.20
C THR A 6 -12.98 -3.75 22.38
N THR A 7 -12.67 -5.05 22.36
CA THR A 7 -11.69 -5.60 21.42
C THR A 7 -12.10 -5.18 20.01
N PRO A 8 -11.23 -4.54 19.23
CA PRO A 8 -11.57 -4.12 17.89
C PRO A 8 -12.00 -5.34 17.05
N PRO A 9 -12.96 -5.15 16.12
CA PRO A 9 -13.46 -6.24 15.29
C PRO A 9 -12.30 -6.84 14.47
N LYS A 10 -12.19 -8.17 14.51
CA LYS A 10 -11.21 -8.93 13.72
C LYS A 10 -11.71 -9.05 12.28
N ILE A 11 -11.26 -8.16 11.40
CA ILE A 11 -11.63 -8.16 9.97
C ILE A 11 -10.67 -9.05 9.19
N GLU A 12 -11.18 -10.07 8.50
CA GLU A 12 -10.37 -10.92 7.63
C GLU A 12 -9.74 -10.12 6.48
N ILE A 13 -8.53 -10.49 6.06
CA ILE A 13 -7.84 -9.84 4.95
C ILE A 13 -8.63 -10.05 3.63
N PRO A 14 -9.11 -8.98 2.98
CA PRO A 14 -9.87 -9.07 1.73
C PRO A 14 -9.06 -9.68 0.59
N LYS A 15 -9.77 -10.28 -0.39
CA LYS A 15 -9.16 -10.89 -1.58
C LYS A 15 -8.29 -9.92 -2.39
N ASP A 16 -8.61 -8.64 -2.38
CA ASP A 16 -7.80 -7.60 -3.01
C ASP A 16 -6.35 -7.61 -2.49
N PHE A 17 -6.14 -8.00 -1.23
CA PHE A 17 -4.83 -8.11 -0.58
C PHE A 17 -4.25 -9.54 -0.55
N HIS A 18 -4.92 -10.53 -1.14
CA HIS A 18 -4.36 -11.88 -1.27
C HIS A 18 -3.26 -11.89 -2.34
N SER A 19 -2.18 -12.63 -2.14
CA SER A 19 -1.17 -12.84 -3.16
C SER A 19 -1.80 -13.43 -4.43
N PHE A 20 -1.64 -12.69 -5.52
CA PHE A 20 -2.00 -13.11 -6.87
C PHE A 20 -1.12 -14.27 -7.33
N SER A 21 0.19 -14.20 -7.07
CA SER A 21 1.16 -15.23 -7.49
C SER A 21 0.99 -16.56 -6.75
N LYS A 22 0.71 -16.53 -5.44
CA LYS A 22 0.56 -17.73 -4.60
C LYS A 22 -0.89 -18.18 -4.38
N GLN A 23 -1.87 -17.39 -4.84
CA GLN A 23 -3.30 -17.64 -4.68
C GLN A 23 -3.73 -17.84 -3.21
N GLY A 24 -3.52 -16.83 -2.37
CA GLY A 24 -3.88 -16.89 -0.95
C GLY A 24 -3.30 -15.75 -0.12
N LEU A 25 -3.23 -15.90 1.20
CA LEU A 25 -2.62 -14.89 2.07
C LEU A 25 -1.10 -14.81 1.87
N PHE A 26 -0.51 -13.65 2.16
CA PHE A 26 0.95 -13.54 2.25
C PHE A 26 1.45 -14.20 3.53
N GLU A 27 2.10 -15.35 3.39
CA GLU A 27 2.59 -16.11 4.55
C GLU A 27 3.93 -15.61 5.08
N ARG A 28 4.75 -14.96 4.26
CA ARG A 28 6.14 -14.65 4.60
C ARG A 28 6.54 -13.24 4.18
N CYS A 29 7.35 -12.60 5.04
CA CYS A 29 7.96 -11.31 4.78
C CYS A 29 8.92 -11.40 3.59
N ILE A 30 8.78 -10.51 2.61
CA ILE A 30 9.64 -10.48 1.42
C ILE A 30 11.12 -10.26 1.75
N GLU A 31 11.41 -9.55 2.84
CA GLU A 31 12.78 -9.13 3.17
C GLU A 31 13.52 -10.14 4.06
N CYS A 32 12.84 -10.78 5.00
CA CYS A 32 13.48 -11.64 6.02
C CYS A 32 12.87 -13.03 6.17
N ASP A 33 11.90 -13.38 5.33
CA ASP A 33 11.18 -14.67 5.33
C ASP A 33 10.44 -15.03 6.62
N LYS A 34 10.30 -14.07 7.56
CA LYS A 34 9.50 -14.25 8.79
C LYS A 34 8.05 -14.61 8.44
N PHE A 35 7.50 -15.62 9.10
CA PHE A 35 6.08 -15.98 8.98
C PHE A 35 5.17 -14.86 9.51
N LEU A 36 4.13 -14.53 8.75
CA LEU A 36 3.31 -13.33 8.98
C LEU A 36 1.93 -13.59 9.59
N LEU A 37 1.43 -14.83 9.52
CA LEU A 37 0.03 -15.13 9.86
C LEU A 37 -0.20 -15.50 11.34
N ASP A 38 0.85 -15.47 12.16
CA ASP A 38 0.73 -15.63 13.61
C ASP A 38 0.13 -14.37 14.24
N GLU A 39 -0.77 -14.57 15.20
CA GLU A 39 -1.39 -13.47 15.96
C GLU A 39 -0.30 -12.64 16.67
N GLY A 40 -0.43 -11.30 16.61
CA GLY A 40 0.57 -10.35 17.10
C GLY A 40 1.69 -10.04 16.11
N THR A 41 1.71 -10.66 14.93
CA THR A 41 2.68 -10.28 13.88
C THR A 41 2.12 -9.16 13.02
N GLU A 42 2.65 -7.96 13.22
CA GLU A 42 2.35 -6.79 12.39
C GLU A 42 3.14 -6.79 11.08
N TYR A 43 2.45 -6.50 9.99
CA TYR A 43 3.04 -6.38 8.65
C TYR A 43 2.18 -5.52 7.73
N PHE A 44 2.81 -5.09 6.64
CA PHE A 44 2.18 -4.27 5.62
C PHE A 44 2.10 -5.03 4.31
N ILE A 45 1.02 -4.85 3.58
CA ILE A 45 0.85 -5.33 2.21
C ILE A 45 0.79 -4.12 1.29
N GLU A 46 1.60 -4.13 0.24
CA GLU A 46 1.51 -3.19 -0.87
C GLU A 46 1.31 -3.97 -2.17
N LYS A 47 0.37 -3.49 -2.99
CA LYS A 47 0.07 -4.10 -4.28
C LYS A 47 -0.21 -3.03 -5.33
N ALA A 48 0.51 -3.11 -6.44
CA ALA A 48 0.32 -2.27 -7.62
C ALA A 48 -0.50 -2.99 -8.69
N VAL A 49 -1.55 -2.33 -9.18
CA VAL A 49 -2.50 -2.89 -10.15
C VAL A 49 -2.58 -1.98 -11.38
N LYS A 50 -2.57 -2.61 -12.56
CA LYS A 50 -2.87 -1.99 -13.84
C LYS A 50 -4.13 -2.59 -14.44
N LYS A 51 -5.12 -1.75 -14.73
CA LYS A 51 -6.35 -2.10 -15.43
C LYS A 51 -6.28 -1.66 -16.88
N TYR A 52 -6.96 -2.41 -17.74
CA TYR A 52 -7.04 -2.12 -19.17
C TYR A 52 -8.45 -1.60 -19.50
N PRO A 53 -8.60 -0.32 -19.89
CA PRO A 53 -9.90 0.24 -20.28
C PRO A 53 -10.63 -0.63 -21.30
N GLY A 54 -11.90 -0.91 -21.05
CA GLY A 54 -12.73 -1.75 -21.91
C GLY A 54 -12.56 -3.27 -21.73
N TYR A 55 -11.64 -3.71 -20.86
CA TYR A 55 -11.43 -5.13 -20.54
C TYR A 55 -11.67 -5.40 -19.06
N LYS A 56 -12.09 -6.63 -18.74
CA LYS A 56 -12.15 -7.12 -17.34
C LYS A 56 -10.77 -7.56 -16.81
N ALA A 57 -9.78 -7.66 -17.69
CA ALA A 57 -8.44 -8.07 -17.34
C ALA A 57 -7.69 -6.94 -16.61
N PHE A 58 -6.81 -7.34 -15.71
CA PHE A 58 -5.87 -6.47 -15.01
C PHE A 58 -4.58 -7.24 -14.77
N ASP A 59 -3.48 -6.50 -14.61
CA ASP A 59 -2.20 -7.04 -14.20
C ASP A 59 -1.86 -6.57 -12.79
N VAL A 60 -1.23 -7.45 -12.02
CA VAL A 60 -0.55 -7.09 -10.78
C VAL A 60 0.90 -6.84 -11.13
N ILE A 61 1.32 -5.56 -11.13
CA ILE A 61 2.66 -5.14 -11.54
C ILE A 61 3.69 -5.67 -10.53
N PHE A 62 3.39 -5.49 -9.25
CA PHE A 62 4.10 -6.09 -8.14
C PHE A 62 3.17 -6.21 -6.94
N GLU A 63 3.51 -7.12 -6.05
CA GLU A 63 2.83 -7.31 -4.78
C GLU A 63 3.80 -7.89 -3.78
N TYR A 64 3.68 -7.51 -2.51
CA TYR A 64 4.46 -8.12 -1.44
C TYR A 64 3.85 -7.83 -0.07
N ALA A 65 4.34 -8.59 0.91
CA ALA A 65 4.13 -8.30 2.32
C ALA A 65 5.47 -8.16 3.03
N ILE A 66 5.56 -7.22 3.97
CA ILE A 66 6.79 -6.93 4.73
C ILE A 66 6.44 -6.76 6.20
N CYS A 67 7.18 -7.44 7.09
CA CYS A 67 6.96 -7.30 8.53
C CYS A 67 7.29 -5.88 9.01
N ALA A 68 6.64 -5.43 10.08
CA ALA A 68 6.82 -4.08 10.62
C ALA A 68 8.29 -3.74 10.92
N THR A 69 9.09 -4.71 11.37
CA THR A 69 10.53 -4.52 11.61
C THR A 69 11.32 -4.22 10.33
N CYS A 70 10.99 -4.87 9.21
CA CYS A 70 11.68 -4.63 7.94
C CYS A 70 11.17 -3.36 7.25
N ALA A 71 9.86 -3.06 7.35
CA ALA A 71 9.27 -1.79 6.94
C ALA A 71 9.98 -0.61 7.62
N GLU A 72 10.11 -0.64 8.95
CA GLU A 72 10.78 0.43 9.71
C GLU A 72 12.26 0.59 9.32
N LYS A 73 12.96 -0.51 9.03
CA LYS A 73 14.34 -0.45 8.52
C LYS A 73 14.41 0.22 7.15
N MET A 74 13.44 -0.03 6.28
CA MET A 74 13.35 0.58 4.96
C MET A 74 13.03 2.07 5.07
N ARG A 75 12.03 2.43 5.89
CA ARG A 75 11.67 3.83 6.19
C ARG A 75 12.86 4.64 6.69
N LYS A 76 13.75 4.06 7.49
CA LYS A 76 14.98 4.72 7.98
C LYS A 76 16.02 5.03 6.90
N ARG A 77 15.95 4.38 5.73
CA ARG A 77 16.85 4.66 4.58
C ARG A 77 16.34 5.80 3.70
N ILE A 78 15.05 6.13 3.80
CA ILE A 78 14.46 7.29 3.13
C ILE A 78 15.07 8.57 3.69
N SER A 79 15.44 9.52 2.82
CA SER A 79 16.00 10.79 3.26
C SER A 79 14.99 11.60 4.07
N LYS A 80 15.48 12.35 5.07
CA LYS A 80 14.62 13.22 5.91
C LYS A 80 13.83 14.24 5.09
N GLU A 81 14.43 14.74 4.02
CA GLU A 81 13.79 15.65 3.08
C GLU A 81 12.63 14.98 2.37
N SER A 82 12.83 13.79 1.81
CA SER A 82 11.76 13.03 1.14
C SER A 82 10.62 12.70 2.11
N LEU A 83 10.92 12.26 3.33
CA LEU A 83 9.89 12.01 4.36
C LEU A 83 9.05 13.26 4.62
N LYS A 84 9.69 14.41 4.81
CA LYS A 84 8.99 15.68 5.04
C LYS A 84 8.15 16.10 3.83
N SER A 85 8.65 15.90 2.62
CA SER A 85 7.93 16.23 1.38
C SER A 85 6.70 15.32 1.21
N ILE A 86 6.83 14.02 1.49
CA ILE A 86 5.71 13.07 1.49
C ILE A 86 4.67 13.46 2.54
N GLU A 87 5.09 13.68 3.79
CA GLU A 87 4.19 14.07 4.89
C GLU A 87 3.41 15.34 4.57
N LYS A 88 4.11 16.35 4.03
CA LYS A 88 3.50 17.60 3.58
C LYS A 88 2.48 17.35 2.46
N TYR A 89 2.84 16.55 1.46
CA TYR A 89 1.95 16.23 0.35
C TYR A 89 0.65 15.56 0.83
N PHE A 90 0.75 14.56 1.71
CA PHE A 90 -0.43 13.93 2.29
C PHE A 90 -1.27 14.91 3.11
N ALA A 91 -0.63 15.75 3.95
CA ALA A 91 -1.33 16.75 4.75
C ALA A 91 -2.09 17.79 3.91
N GLU A 92 -1.56 18.15 2.74
CA GLU A 92 -2.16 19.15 1.84
C GLU A 92 -3.24 18.57 0.91
N ASN A 93 -3.15 17.28 0.57
CA ASN A 93 -3.99 16.68 -0.47
C ASN A 93 -5.03 15.67 0.05
N VAL A 94 -4.87 15.13 1.27
CA VAL A 94 -5.88 14.22 1.85
C VAL A 94 -6.99 15.01 2.52
N ASN A 95 -8.23 14.75 2.10
CA ASN A 95 -9.40 15.22 2.83
C ASN A 95 -9.65 14.34 4.07
N ILE A 96 -9.02 14.70 5.19
CA ILE A 96 -9.09 13.93 6.45
C ILE A 96 -10.52 13.80 6.96
N ASN A 97 -11.34 14.85 6.86
CA ASN A 97 -12.72 14.81 7.34
C ASN A 97 -13.55 13.80 6.55
N GLN A 98 -13.50 13.87 5.22
CA GLN A 98 -14.18 12.90 4.35
C GLN A 98 -13.67 11.47 4.62
N ARG A 99 -12.36 11.31 4.84
CA ARG A 99 -11.77 10.01 5.16
C ARG A 99 -12.34 9.45 6.46
N ILE A 100 -12.44 10.26 7.52
CA ILE A 100 -13.04 9.89 8.80
C ILE A 100 -14.52 9.53 8.62
N ASP A 101 -15.28 10.33 7.87
CA ASP A 101 -16.70 10.07 7.62
C ASP A 101 -16.92 8.71 6.94
N VAL A 102 -16.11 8.38 5.93
CA VAL A 102 -16.15 7.07 5.25
C VAL A 102 -15.83 5.94 6.23
N MET A 103 -14.81 6.12 7.08
CA MET A 103 -14.42 5.11 8.08
C MET A 103 -15.52 4.87 9.11
N GLN A 104 -16.14 5.93 9.61
CA GLN A 104 -17.22 5.84 10.60
C GLN A 104 -18.51 5.26 10.01
N ALA A 105 -18.82 5.58 8.75
CA ALA A 105 -19.98 5.02 8.06
C ALA A 105 -19.78 3.54 7.67
N ASN A 106 -18.52 3.09 7.56
CA ASN A 106 -18.16 1.76 7.07
C ASN A 106 -17.08 1.09 7.93
N PRO A 107 -17.25 0.95 9.26
CA PRO A 107 -16.18 0.57 10.18
C PRO A 107 -15.55 -0.79 9.86
N ASP A 108 -16.34 -1.72 9.31
CA ASP A 108 -15.94 -3.10 9.03
C ASP A 108 -15.88 -3.42 7.53
N ASN A 109 -15.95 -2.41 6.65
CA ASN A 109 -15.97 -2.60 5.20
C ASN A 109 -14.73 -1.96 4.54
N PRO A 110 -13.59 -2.68 4.50
CA PRO A 110 -12.34 -2.17 3.92
C PRO A 110 -12.46 -1.80 2.44
N ASN A 111 -13.38 -2.42 1.69
CA ASN A 111 -13.57 -2.09 0.27
C ASN A 111 -14.17 -0.70 0.07
N ALA A 112 -15.04 -0.25 0.98
CA ALA A 112 -15.58 1.11 0.94
C ALA A 112 -14.47 2.15 1.15
N TRP A 113 -13.48 1.85 1.99
CA TRP A 113 -12.35 2.74 2.30
C TRP A 113 -11.40 2.93 1.10
N MET A 114 -11.43 1.99 0.16
CA MET A 114 -10.61 2.00 -1.06
C MET A 114 -11.43 2.26 -2.33
N SER A 115 -12.68 2.73 -2.20
CA SER A 115 -13.54 3.02 -3.36
C SER A 115 -13.02 4.19 -4.20
N GLU A 116 -12.26 5.09 -3.58
CA GLU A 116 -11.67 6.28 -4.19
C GLU A 116 -10.19 6.39 -3.79
N CYS A 117 -9.41 7.12 -4.60
CA CYS A 117 -8.05 7.50 -4.26
C CYS A 117 -8.05 8.44 -3.04
N MET A 118 -7.28 8.10 -2.00
CA MET A 118 -7.22 8.88 -0.76
C MET A 118 -6.73 10.33 -0.96
N VAL A 119 -5.94 10.56 -2.01
CA VAL A 119 -5.31 11.85 -2.31
C VAL A 119 -6.08 12.63 -3.38
N LYS A 120 -6.67 11.95 -4.35
CA LYS A 120 -7.28 12.59 -5.53
C LYS A 120 -8.81 12.51 -5.57
N GLY A 121 -9.43 11.67 -4.74
CA GLY A 121 -10.87 11.40 -4.77
C GLY A 121 -11.35 10.66 -6.03
N SER A 122 -10.47 10.36 -6.99
CA SER A 122 -10.83 9.64 -8.22
C SER A 122 -11.32 8.23 -7.89
N ALA A 123 -12.45 7.82 -8.47
CA ALA A 123 -13.05 6.52 -8.23
C ALA A 123 -12.15 5.38 -8.73
N LYS A 124 -11.96 4.33 -7.92
CA LYS A 124 -11.17 3.13 -8.26
C LYS A 124 -11.61 2.47 -9.57
N ALA A 125 -12.90 2.59 -9.93
CA ALA A 125 -13.45 2.05 -11.16
C ALA A 125 -12.92 2.76 -12.43
N GLU A 126 -12.51 4.02 -12.31
CA GLU A 126 -12.04 4.86 -13.42
C GLU A 126 -10.51 4.89 -13.53
N LEU A 127 -9.80 4.32 -12.56
CA LEU A 127 -8.34 4.30 -12.52
C LEU A 127 -7.76 3.18 -13.39
N ASN A 128 -6.80 3.53 -14.23
CA ASN A 128 -6.01 2.58 -15.02
C ASN A 128 -4.84 2.01 -14.22
N GLU A 129 -4.25 2.79 -13.32
CA GLU A 129 -3.12 2.38 -12.50
C GLU A 129 -3.32 2.90 -11.07
N PHE A 130 -3.09 2.06 -10.06
CA PHE A 130 -3.17 2.42 -8.66
C PHE A 130 -2.42 1.43 -7.77
N GLN A 131 -2.13 1.84 -6.54
CA GLN A 131 -1.60 0.99 -5.49
C GLN A 131 -2.57 0.92 -4.31
N ILE A 132 -2.68 -0.25 -3.68
CA ILE A 132 -3.44 -0.46 -2.45
C ILE A 132 -2.51 -0.86 -1.31
N TYR A 133 -2.85 -0.40 -0.12
CA TYR A 133 -2.05 -0.56 1.09
C TYR A 133 -2.90 -1.10 2.23
N ALA A 134 -2.36 -2.04 2.98
CA ALA A 134 -2.98 -2.58 4.19
C ALA A 134 -1.96 -2.72 5.32
N HIS A 135 -2.41 -2.45 6.54
CA HIS A 135 -1.75 -2.86 7.77
C HIS A 135 -2.48 -4.08 8.30
N CYS A 136 -1.74 -5.13 8.65
CA CYS A 136 -2.27 -6.42 9.04
C CYS A 136 -1.63 -6.90 10.35
N ASN A 137 -2.39 -7.69 11.09
CA ASN A 137 -1.95 -8.42 12.28
C ASN A 137 -2.39 -9.88 12.15
N GLY A 138 -1.42 -10.76 11.89
CA GLY A 138 -1.69 -12.16 11.59
C GLY A 138 -2.60 -12.32 10.36
N LYS A 139 -3.82 -12.83 10.57
CA LYS A 139 -4.81 -13.06 9.51
C LYS A 139 -5.85 -11.95 9.36
N HIS A 140 -5.65 -10.82 10.06
CA HIS A 140 -6.63 -9.74 10.12
C HIS A 140 -6.07 -8.40 9.66
N LEU A 141 -6.94 -7.54 9.15
CA LEU A 141 -6.65 -6.14 8.90
C LEU A 141 -6.70 -5.33 10.20
N GLU A 142 -5.79 -4.36 10.30
CA GLU A 142 -5.81 -3.32 11.32
C GLU A 142 -6.54 -2.08 10.79
N MET A 143 -7.81 -1.93 11.19
CA MET A 143 -8.76 -0.93 10.68
C MET A 143 -8.64 0.44 11.39
N VAL A 144 -7.42 0.94 11.61
CA VAL A 144 -7.18 2.24 12.28
C VAL A 144 -6.94 3.36 11.28
N GLN A 145 -6.03 3.16 10.31
CA GLN A 145 -5.72 4.15 9.27
C GLN A 145 -5.72 3.54 7.87
N MET A 146 -5.56 2.22 7.80
CA MET A 146 -5.53 1.41 6.59
C MET A 146 -6.75 0.47 6.59
N PRO A 147 -7.20 0.00 5.41
CA PRO A 147 -6.56 0.15 4.10
C PRO A 147 -6.87 1.45 3.38
N TYR A 148 -6.05 1.79 2.37
CA TYR A 148 -6.30 2.89 1.43
C TYR A 148 -5.76 2.59 0.03
N LEU A 149 -6.18 3.41 -0.95
CA LEU A 149 -5.76 3.35 -2.35
C LEU A 149 -5.13 4.69 -2.76
N ILE A 150 -4.04 4.64 -3.53
CA ILE A 150 -3.40 5.79 -4.17
C ILE A 150 -3.41 5.58 -5.69
N SER A 151 -3.91 6.57 -6.44
CA SER A 151 -3.94 6.52 -7.91
C SER A 151 -2.55 6.68 -8.51
N GLY A 152 -2.33 6.16 -9.72
CA GLY A 152 -1.08 6.33 -10.47
C GLY A 152 -0.67 7.80 -10.62
N GLN A 153 -1.63 8.71 -10.79
CA GLN A 153 -1.36 10.15 -10.82
C GLN A 153 -0.76 10.66 -9.50
N ALA A 154 -1.32 10.28 -8.35
CA ALA A 154 -0.79 10.68 -7.06
C ALA A 154 0.59 10.06 -6.80
N LEU A 155 0.82 8.83 -7.25
CA LEU A 155 2.15 8.20 -7.18
C LEU A 155 3.17 8.95 -8.03
N ASP A 156 2.80 9.35 -9.26
CA ASP A 156 3.68 10.16 -10.12
C ASP A 156 4.04 11.50 -9.45
N GLU A 157 3.07 12.14 -8.80
CA GLU A 157 3.31 13.38 -8.05
C GLU A 157 4.23 13.15 -6.84
N ILE A 158 4.00 12.10 -6.05
CA ILE A 158 4.86 11.74 -4.92
C ILE A 158 6.29 11.46 -5.39
N ALA A 159 6.47 10.75 -6.52
CA ALA A 159 7.79 10.37 -7.03
C ALA A 159 8.64 11.61 -7.35
N ASN A 160 8.01 12.66 -7.86
CA ASN A 160 8.67 13.93 -8.19
C ASN A 160 9.09 14.75 -6.95
N LEU A 161 8.63 14.37 -5.75
CA LEU A 161 9.02 15.00 -4.49
C LEU A 161 10.22 14.32 -3.82
N LEU A 162 10.64 13.15 -4.32
CA LEU A 162 11.69 12.35 -3.71
C LEU A 162 13.07 12.81 -4.16
N SER A 163 14.01 12.85 -3.21
CA SER A 163 15.42 13.06 -3.50
C SER A 163 16.00 11.86 -4.26
N GLU A 164 17.05 12.07 -5.05
CA GLU A 164 17.78 11.01 -5.76
C GLU A 164 18.15 9.84 -4.84
N GLN A 165 18.71 10.12 -3.65
CA GLN A 165 19.04 9.09 -2.65
C GLN A 165 17.83 8.18 -2.30
N THR A 166 16.64 8.75 -2.16
CA THR A 166 15.44 7.98 -1.81
C THR A 166 15.00 7.14 -3.00
N LEU A 167 15.03 7.70 -4.21
CA LEU A 167 14.72 6.96 -5.42
C LEU A 167 15.66 5.76 -5.59
N ASP A 168 16.96 5.95 -5.37
CA ASP A 168 17.95 4.88 -5.42
C ASP A 168 17.66 3.76 -4.39
N GLU A 169 17.24 4.11 -3.17
CA GLU A 169 16.86 3.13 -2.14
C GLU A 169 15.61 2.32 -2.53
N LEU A 170 14.60 2.98 -3.10
CA LEU A 170 13.37 2.33 -3.58
C LEU A 170 13.64 1.45 -4.80
N ASP A 171 14.42 1.95 -5.76
CA ASP A 171 14.83 1.19 -6.94
C ASP A 171 15.69 -0.02 -6.53
N GLY A 172 16.58 0.15 -5.54
CA GLY A 172 17.36 -0.94 -4.96
C GLY A 172 16.47 -2.04 -4.37
N PHE A 173 15.40 -1.67 -3.66
CA PHE A 173 14.43 -2.63 -3.14
C PHE A 173 13.69 -3.36 -4.28
N VAL A 174 13.21 -2.62 -5.29
CA VAL A 174 12.50 -3.21 -6.43
C VAL A 174 13.40 -4.19 -7.19
N ASN A 175 14.61 -3.77 -7.52
CA ASN A 175 15.58 -4.58 -8.26
C ASN A 175 15.97 -5.85 -7.50
N LYS A 176 16.11 -5.76 -6.17
CA LYS A 176 16.45 -6.90 -5.32
C LYS A 176 15.38 -8.00 -5.35
N HIS A 177 14.10 -7.61 -5.34
CA HIS A 177 12.99 -8.53 -5.05
C HIS A 177 12.16 -8.93 -6.26
N PHE A 178 11.97 -8.01 -7.20
CA PHE A 178 11.18 -8.24 -8.40
C PHE A 178 12.05 -8.42 -9.64
N GLY A 179 13.37 -8.26 -9.47
CA GLY A 179 14.34 -8.28 -10.54
C GLY A 179 14.23 -7.03 -11.44
N PRO A 180 15.10 -6.95 -12.45
CA PRO A 180 14.95 -6.00 -13.54
C PRO A 180 13.55 -6.15 -14.19
N PRO A 181 12.81 -5.06 -14.43
CA PRO A 181 11.57 -5.14 -15.18
C PRO A 181 11.81 -5.80 -16.55
N PRO A 182 10.90 -6.63 -17.07
CA PRO A 182 10.99 -7.14 -18.44
C PRO A 182 11.17 -6.03 -19.48
N GLU A 183 10.75 -4.81 -19.14
CA GLU A 183 10.88 -3.59 -19.94
C GLU A 183 12.31 -3.04 -20.06
N LEU A 184 13.38 -3.70 -19.60
CA LEU A 184 14.77 -3.29 -19.88
C LEU A 184 15.22 -3.38 -21.36
N MET A 185 14.27 -3.38 -22.30
CA MET A 185 14.45 -3.02 -23.73
C MET A 185 13.90 -1.62 -24.08
N GLU A 186 13.18 -0.93 -23.20
CA GLU A 186 12.70 0.45 -23.37
C GLU A 186 12.76 1.27 -22.04
N PRO A 187 12.76 2.61 -22.08
CA PRO A 187 13.01 3.44 -20.91
C PRO A 187 11.91 3.29 -19.85
N ILE A 188 12.33 3.09 -18.60
CA ILE A 188 11.48 2.92 -17.42
C ILE A 188 10.45 4.06 -17.32
N PRO A 189 9.13 3.79 -17.31
CA PRO A 189 8.18 4.76 -16.78
C PRO A 189 8.46 4.87 -15.27
N LYS A 190 8.72 6.09 -14.79
CA LYS A 190 9.10 6.51 -13.42
C LYS A 190 8.15 6.09 -12.26
N LYS A 191 7.47 4.94 -12.34
CA LYS A 191 6.13 4.71 -11.77
C LYS A 191 6.02 3.62 -10.71
N ARG A 192 7.13 3.04 -10.25
CA ARG A 192 7.09 1.97 -9.22
C ARG A 192 7.58 2.50 -7.88
N LEU A 193 6.78 3.35 -7.25
CA LEU A 193 7.02 3.73 -5.87
C LEU A 193 6.65 2.56 -4.96
N VAL A 194 7.52 2.33 -3.98
CA VAL A 194 7.28 1.46 -2.83
C VAL A 194 7.14 2.38 -1.62
N LEU A 195 5.94 2.46 -1.07
CA LEU A 195 5.59 3.38 0.03
C LEU A 195 5.15 2.59 1.26
N ILE A 196 6.10 1.93 1.92
CA ILE A 196 5.89 1.29 3.24
C ILE A 196 6.77 1.95 4.28
#